data_AF-A0A381U716-F1
#
_entry.id   AF-A0A381U716-F1
#
_cell.length_a   1.000
_cell.length_b   1.000
_cell.length_c   1.000
_cell.angle_alpha   90.00
_cell.angle_beta   90.00
_cell.angle_gamma   90.00
#
_symmetry.space_group_name_H-M   'P 1'
#
loop_
_entity.id
_entity.type
_entity.pdbx_description
1 polymer ?
#
loop_
_entity_poly.entity_id
_entity_poly.type
_entity_poly.pdbx_seq_one_letter_code
_entity_poly.pdbx_strand_id
1 'polypeptide(L)'
;MEQLLENVGFIQNGVILPGFIFGVVHVGLVILGFYTGWSINRLLKNVTKGYIAGIIGAGMAHVLADLIAAIVDPTMRARTLGIVLGGLLPLIFIPFLEKYVTKSTSHIMVGDHEDIEK
;
A
#
# COMPACT_ATOMS: atom_id res chain seq x y z
N MET A 1 -19.68 24.03 -7.03
CA MET A 1 -18.62 23.04 -6.74
C MET A 1 -17.55 23.64 -5.85
N GLU A 2 -17.06 24.86 -6.15
CA GLU A 2 -16.11 25.59 -5.30
C GLU A 2 -16.62 25.86 -3.88
N GLN A 3 -17.90 26.26 -3.74
CA GLN A 3 -18.51 26.57 -2.44
C GLN A 3 -18.71 25.36 -1.50
N LEU A 4 -18.71 24.13 -2.04
CA LEU A 4 -18.74 22.90 -1.24
C LEU A 4 -17.32 22.53 -0.74
N LEU A 5 -16.28 22.90 -1.49
CA LEU A 5 -14.89 22.62 -1.14
C LEU A 5 -14.37 23.57 -0.05
N GLU A 6 -14.81 24.83 -0.05
CA GLU A 6 -14.48 25.80 1.01
C GLU A 6 -15.12 25.45 2.36
N ASN A 7 -16.38 25.03 2.39
CA ASN A 7 -17.10 24.71 3.64
C ASN A 7 -16.63 23.44 4.34
N VAL A 8 -15.98 22.52 3.60
CA VAL A 8 -15.43 21.27 4.17
C VAL A 8 -13.95 21.44 4.59
N GLY A 9 -13.37 22.63 4.41
CA GLY A 9 -11.99 22.91 4.79
C GLY A 9 -10.95 22.27 3.87
N PHE A 10 -11.34 21.80 2.67
CA PHE A 10 -10.42 21.27 1.66
C PHE A 10 -9.57 22.37 1.00
N ILE A 11 -10.06 23.60 1.03
CA ILE A 11 -9.40 24.79 0.51
C ILE A 11 -9.18 25.73 1.70
N GLN A 12 -7.92 25.89 2.11
CA GLN A 12 -7.52 26.95 3.03
C GLN A 12 -6.88 28.07 2.19
N ASN A 13 -7.51 29.23 2.13
CA ASN A 13 -6.99 30.41 1.42
C ASN A 13 -6.68 30.16 -0.09
N GLY A 14 -7.53 29.41 -0.80
CA GLY A 14 -7.35 29.13 -2.23
C GLY A 14 -6.32 28.04 -2.54
N VAL A 15 -5.77 27.36 -1.53
CA VAL A 15 -4.77 26.29 -1.69
C VAL A 15 -5.36 24.97 -1.17
N ILE A 16 -5.28 23.93 -2.01
CA ILE A 16 -5.62 22.55 -1.64
C ILE A 16 -4.69 22.09 -0.50
N LEU A 17 -5.23 21.39 0.50
CA LEU A 17 -4.40 20.87 1.60
C LEU A 17 -3.19 20.07 1.07
N PRO A 18 -1.96 20.37 1.54
CA PRO A 18 -0.78 19.60 1.16
C PRO A 18 -0.97 18.10 1.45
N GLY A 19 -0.66 17.25 0.48
CA GLY A 19 -0.87 15.81 0.57
C GLY A 19 -2.28 15.33 0.20
N PHE A 20 -3.21 16.21 -0.17
CA PHE A 20 -4.55 15.78 -0.61
C PHE A 20 -4.49 14.95 -1.89
N ILE A 21 -3.73 15.42 -2.90
CA ILE A 21 -3.55 14.70 -4.17
C ILE A 21 -2.87 13.36 -3.89
N PHE A 22 -1.87 13.34 -3.01
CA PHE A 22 -1.23 12.11 -2.55
C PHE A 22 -2.26 11.12 -1.99
N GLY A 23 -3.11 11.55 -1.07
CA GLY A 23 -4.12 10.69 -0.45
C GLY A 23 -5.11 10.10 -1.45
N VAL A 24 -5.62 10.92 -2.38
CA VAL A 24 -6.56 10.47 -3.42
C VAL A 24 -5.90 9.45 -4.35
N VAL A 25 -4.69 9.73 -4.83
CA VAL A 25 -3.97 8.84 -5.75
C VAL A 25 -3.56 7.54 -5.06
N HIS A 26 -3.02 7.63 -3.85
CA HIS A 26 -2.59 6.47 -3.07
C HIS A 26 -3.76 5.51 -2.83
N VAL A 27 -4.85 6.00 -2.22
CA VAL A 27 -6.02 5.17 -1.89
C VAL A 27 -6.70 4.66 -3.16
N GLY A 28 -6.78 5.49 -4.21
CA GLY A 28 -7.31 5.08 -5.50
C GLY A 28 -6.54 3.91 -6.11
N LEU A 29 -5.20 3.97 -6.11
CA LEU A 29 -4.35 2.88 -6.60
C LEU A 29 -4.50 1.61 -5.77
N VAL A 30 -4.59 1.73 -4.44
CA VAL A 30 -4.78 0.57 -3.54
C VAL A 30 -6.14 -0.10 -3.81
N ILE A 31 -7.23 0.67 -3.93
CA ILE A 31 -8.57 0.15 -4.25
C ILE A 31 -8.56 -0.54 -5.61
N LEU A 32 -7.97 0.10 -6.63
CA LEU A 32 -7.84 -0.51 -7.95
C LEU A 32 -7.02 -1.80 -7.91
N GLY A 33 -5.92 -1.84 -7.15
CA GLY A 33 -5.12 -3.05 -6.96
C GLY A 33 -5.93 -4.19 -6.35
N PHE A 34 -6.76 -3.90 -5.33
CA PHE A 34 -7.65 -4.89 -4.72
C PHE A 34 -8.72 -5.40 -5.70
N TYR A 35 -9.39 -4.52 -6.43
CA TYR A 35 -10.45 -4.91 -7.38
C TYR A 35 -9.93 -5.62 -8.63
N THR A 36 -8.75 -5.23 -9.12
CA THR A 36 -8.15 -5.84 -10.32
C THR A 36 -7.44 -7.15 -10.03
N GLY A 37 -7.25 -7.51 -8.75
CA GLY A 37 -6.50 -8.69 -8.36
C GLY A 37 -5.02 -8.60 -8.74
N TRP A 38 -4.48 -7.39 -8.92
CA TRP A 38 -3.06 -7.15 -9.20
C TRP A 38 -2.24 -7.46 -7.95
N SER A 39 -1.95 -8.74 -7.75
CA SER A 39 -1.18 -9.21 -6.60
C SER A 39 0.23 -9.60 -7.04
N ILE A 40 1.23 -8.85 -6.57
CA ILE A 40 2.64 -9.24 -6.68
C ILE A 40 2.86 -10.64 -6.05
N ASN A 41 1.97 -11.10 -5.15
CA ASN A 41 2.01 -12.45 -4.60
C ASN A 41 1.94 -13.53 -5.68
N ARG A 42 1.26 -13.30 -6.81
CA ARG A 42 1.18 -14.28 -7.89
C ARG A 42 2.53 -14.50 -8.58
N LEU A 43 3.38 -13.46 -8.62
CA LEU A 43 4.75 -13.55 -9.11
C LEU A 43 5.71 -14.14 -8.06
N LEU A 44 5.49 -13.84 -6.76
CA LEU A 44 6.32 -14.29 -5.65
C LEU A 44 6.00 -15.71 -5.14
N LYS A 45 4.81 -16.24 -5.42
CA LYS A 45 4.36 -17.59 -5.01
C LYS A 45 5.31 -18.70 -5.51
N ASN A 46 6.04 -18.47 -6.59
CA ASN A 46 7.00 -19.44 -7.12
C ASN A 46 8.31 -19.56 -6.31
N VAL A 47 8.55 -18.67 -5.34
CA VAL A 47 9.85 -18.55 -4.65
C VAL A 47 9.75 -18.72 -3.12
N THR A 48 8.58 -18.50 -2.52
CA THR A 48 8.41 -18.52 -1.05
C THR A 48 7.10 -19.17 -0.62
N LYS A 49 6.94 -19.47 0.69
CA LYS A 49 5.66 -19.91 1.25
C LYS A 49 4.58 -18.90 0.86
N GLY A 50 3.43 -19.36 0.37
CA GLY A 50 2.39 -18.50 -0.24
C GLY A 50 1.96 -17.29 0.61
N TYR A 51 2.03 -17.40 1.93
CA TYR A 51 1.71 -16.30 2.84
C TYR A 51 2.82 -15.27 3.03
N ILE A 52 4.08 -15.68 2.98
CA ILE A 52 5.22 -14.77 3.07
C ILE A 52 5.28 -13.96 1.78
N ALA A 53 5.08 -14.64 0.63
CA ALA A 53 4.83 -13.97 -0.65
C ALA A 53 3.69 -12.95 -0.51
N GLY A 54 2.61 -13.36 0.18
CA GLY A 54 1.50 -12.55 0.64
C GLY A 54 1.86 -11.18 1.23
N ILE A 55 2.59 -11.24 2.34
CA ILE A 55 2.97 -10.07 3.14
C ILE A 55 3.95 -9.19 2.38
N ILE A 56 4.95 -9.80 1.71
CA ILE A 56 5.95 -9.07 0.93
C ILE A 56 5.28 -8.37 -0.26
N GLY A 57 4.41 -9.06 -1.00
CA GLY A 57 3.76 -8.49 -2.17
C GLY A 57 2.77 -7.38 -1.83
N ALA A 58 2.00 -7.52 -0.74
CA ALA A 58 1.13 -6.44 -0.25
C ALA A 58 1.94 -5.21 0.19
N GLY A 59 3.03 -5.42 0.94
CA GLY A 59 3.93 -4.35 1.36
C GLY A 59 4.58 -3.64 0.16
N MET A 60 5.07 -4.40 -0.82
CA MET A 60 5.68 -3.85 -2.04
C MET A 60 4.68 -3.06 -2.88
N ALA A 61 3.43 -3.55 -3.01
CA ALA A 61 2.37 -2.84 -3.72
C ALA A 61 2.05 -1.49 -3.06
N HIS A 62 2.03 -1.44 -1.73
CA HIS A 62 1.85 -0.19 -0.99
C HIS A 62 2.99 0.81 -1.24
N VAL A 63 4.25 0.37 -1.16
CA VAL A 63 5.41 1.24 -1.43
C VAL A 63 5.36 1.79 -2.86
N LEU A 64 4.91 0.98 -3.83
CA LEU A 64 4.73 1.44 -5.21
C LEU A 64 3.59 2.47 -5.34
N ALA A 65 2.46 2.24 -4.67
CA ALA A 65 1.35 3.20 -4.64
C ALA A 65 1.79 4.53 -4.01
N ASP A 66 2.55 4.48 -2.93
CA ASP A 66 3.16 5.64 -2.27
C ASP A 66 4.12 6.40 -3.19
N LEU A 67 4.98 5.69 -3.92
CA LEU A 67 5.89 6.29 -4.89
C LEU A 67 5.12 7.06 -5.97
N ILE A 68 4.11 6.42 -6.57
CA ILE A 68 3.31 7.04 -7.63
C ILE A 68 2.57 8.27 -7.07
N ALA A 69 1.93 8.12 -5.91
CA ALA A 69 1.20 9.21 -5.25
C ALA A 69 2.12 10.40 -4.91
N ALA A 70 3.33 10.14 -4.41
CA ALA A 70 4.28 11.19 -4.04
C ALA A 70 4.91 11.90 -5.25
N ILE A 71 5.04 11.21 -6.39
CA ILE A 71 5.46 11.84 -7.65
C ILE A 71 4.35 12.71 -8.23
N VAL A 72 3.10 12.25 -8.15
CA VAL A 72 1.94 12.97 -8.69
C VAL A 72 1.64 14.23 -7.87
N ASP A 73 1.74 14.17 -6.53
CA ASP A 73 1.51 15.33 -5.66
C ASP A 73 2.75 16.24 -5.57
N PRO A 74 2.70 17.48 -6.11
CA PRO A 74 3.84 18.40 -6.08
C PRO A 74 4.31 18.75 -4.66
N THR A 75 3.41 18.70 -3.66
CA THR A 75 3.73 19.02 -2.26
C THR A 75 4.52 17.90 -1.56
N MET A 76 4.50 16.69 -2.11
CA MET A 76 5.12 15.50 -1.51
C MET A 76 6.39 15.04 -2.24
N ARG A 77 6.70 15.57 -3.44
CA ARG A 77 7.88 15.19 -4.24
C ARG A 77 9.21 15.23 -3.50
N ALA A 78 9.42 16.26 -2.67
CA ALA A 78 10.64 16.39 -1.87
C ALA A 78 10.79 15.27 -0.81
N ARG A 79 9.69 14.63 -0.44
CA ARG A 79 9.61 13.57 0.58
C ARG A 79 9.54 12.17 -0.03
N THR A 80 9.39 12.04 -1.35
CA THR A 80 9.24 10.77 -2.06
C THR A 80 10.30 9.74 -1.69
N LEU A 81 11.59 10.14 -1.67
CA LEU A 81 12.67 9.23 -1.29
C LEU A 81 12.53 8.73 0.15
N GLY A 82 12.16 9.61 1.08
CA GLY A 82 11.93 9.23 2.47
C GLY A 82 10.76 8.27 2.63
N ILE A 83 9.68 8.48 1.87
CA ILE A 83 8.50 7.61 1.87
C ILE A 83 8.86 6.22 1.34
N VAL A 84 9.55 6.15 0.20
CA VAL A 84 9.95 4.85 -0.39
C VAL A 84 10.92 4.10 0.51
N LEU A 85 12.00 4.74 0.95
CA LEU A 85 13.00 4.10 1.80
C LEU A 85 12.40 3.69 3.15
N GLY A 86 11.55 4.55 3.72
CA GLY A 86 10.82 4.26 4.95
C GLY A 86 9.84 3.10 4.80
N GLY A 87 9.20 2.95 3.64
CA GLY A 87 8.30 1.84 3.35
C GLY A 87 9.02 0.51 3.05
N LEU A 88 10.22 0.56 2.45
CA LEU A 88 11.03 -0.63 2.19
C LEU A 88 11.70 -1.18 3.46
N LEU A 89 12.08 -0.31 4.40
CA LEU A 89 12.84 -0.69 5.59
C LEU A 89 12.15 -1.79 6.44
N PRO A 90 10.83 -1.71 6.76
CA PRO A 90 10.11 -2.76 7.47
C PRO A 90 10.08 -4.11 6.74
N LEU A 91 10.10 -4.12 5.40
CA LEU A 91 10.02 -5.36 4.62
C LEU A 91 11.24 -6.27 4.86
N ILE A 92 12.39 -5.68 5.16
CA ILE A 92 13.63 -6.41 5.49
C ILE A 92 13.46 -7.22 6.79
N PHE A 93 12.59 -6.78 7.70
CA PHE A 93 12.35 -7.43 8.99
C PHE A 93 11.31 -8.56 8.92
N ILE A 94 10.63 -8.77 7.79
CA ILE A 94 9.65 -9.86 7.62
C ILE A 94 10.16 -11.25 8.08
N PRO A 95 11.37 -11.73 7.69
CA PRO A 95 11.87 -13.03 8.16
C PRO A 95 12.10 -13.09 9.69
N PHE A 96 12.44 -11.95 10.30
CA PHE A 96 12.56 -11.86 11.76
C PHE A 96 11.17 -11.92 12.42
N LEU A 97 10.19 -11.19 11.89
CA LEU A 97 8.82 -11.20 12.39
C LEU A 97 8.18 -12.59 12.28
N GLU A 98 8.45 -13.33 11.19
CA GLU A 98 8.04 -14.75 11.07
C GLU A 98 8.63 -15.59 12.22
N LYS A 99 9.91 -15.42 12.55
CA LYS A 99 10.55 -16.23 13.58
C LYS A 99 10.06 -15.95 15.00
N TYR A 100 9.73 -14.70 15.32
CA TYR A 100 9.48 -14.27 16.70
C TYR A 100 8.04 -13.86 17.02
N VAL A 101 7.23 -13.47 16.02
CA VAL A 101 5.87 -12.95 16.23
C VAL A 101 4.80 -13.97 15.83
N THR A 102 5.05 -14.89 14.89
CA THR A 102 4.01 -15.85 14.47
C THR A 102 3.92 -17.05 15.42
N LYS A 103 2.96 -16.99 16.35
CA LYS A 103 2.45 -18.13 17.13
C LYS A 103 0.92 -18.09 17.23
N SER A 104 0.21 -18.27 16.12
CA SER A 104 -1.19 -18.69 16.21
C SER A 104 -1.50 -19.67 15.09
N THR A 105 -1.84 -20.90 15.47
CA THR A 105 -2.31 -22.00 14.61
C THR A 105 -3.69 -21.73 14.01
N SER A 106 -4.35 -20.62 14.36
CA SER A 106 -5.71 -20.28 13.92
C SER A 106 -5.78 -18.97 13.10
N HIS A 107 -4.66 -18.42 12.64
CA HIS A 107 -4.68 -17.20 11.82
C HIS A 107 -5.09 -17.55 10.38
N ILE A 108 -6.39 -17.53 10.14
CA ILE A 108 -7.05 -17.70 8.84
C ILE A 108 -6.46 -16.66 7.89
N MET A 109 -5.63 -17.12 6.94
CA MET A 109 -5.21 -16.29 5.82
C MET A 109 -6.39 -16.16 4.87
N VAL A 110 -7.16 -15.10 5.08
CA VAL A 110 -8.09 -14.60 4.07
C VAL A 110 -7.23 -13.99 2.96
N GLY A 111 -6.91 -14.79 1.95
CA GLY A 111 -6.02 -14.35 0.88
C GLY A 111 -5.64 -15.39 -0.16
N ASP A 112 -6.14 -16.63 -0.07
CA ASP A 112 -6.00 -17.62 -1.14
C ASP A 112 -7.38 -18.06 -1.61
N HIS A 113 -7.98 -17.29 -2.53
CA HIS A 113 -9.18 -17.69 -3.24
C HIS A 113 -8.89 -18.66 -4.40
N GLU A 114 -7.64 -19.02 -4.66
CA GLU A 114 -7.28 -20.03 -5.67
C GLU A 114 -7.09 -21.45 -5.09
N ASP A 115 -6.93 -21.59 -3.76
CA ASP A 115 -6.75 -22.91 -3.10
C ASP A 115 -8.06 -23.53 -2.57
N ILE A 116 -9.21 -22.87 -2.77
CA ILE A 116 -10.54 -23.38 -2.33
C ILE A 116 -11.23 -24.21 -3.41
N GLU A 117 -10.67 -24.27 -4.63
CA GLU A 117 -11.12 -25.17 -5.70
C GLU A 117 -10.03 -26.19 -6.05
N LYS A 118 -9.91 -27.22 -5.20
CA LYS A 118 -9.53 -28.57 -5.64
C LYS A 118 -10.05 -29.65 -4.72
#